data_AF-A0AAD6BST1-F1
#
_entry.id   AF-A0AAD6BST1-F1
#
_cell.length_a   1.000
_cell.length_b   1.000
_cell.length_c   1.000
_cell.angle_alpha   90.00
_cell.angle_beta   90.00
_cell.angle_gamma   90.00
#
_symmetry.space_group_name_H-M   'P 1'
#
loop_
_entity.id
_entity.type
_entity.pdbx_description
1 polymer ?
#
loop_
_entity_poly.entity_id
_entity_poly.type
_entity_poly.pdbx_seq_one_letter_code
_entity_poly.pdbx_strand_id
1 'polypeptide(L)'
;MQLVVMAAVLALAGAGQPCRSRCYPTTVPITVRGCGIKKEINTTICVGQCPNEDSFFPERYAEPVYRRKQETCNGDWSYEVTHIDGCAEPVSYPVASKCYCKGCVGDYTSCKRYHGDLNSCLSFY
;
A
#
# COMPACT_ATOMS: atom_id res chain seq x y z
N MET A 1 -18.39 -50.78 -23.54
CA MET A 1 -18.48 -49.31 -23.55
C MET A 1 -17.64 -48.82 -22.38
N GLN A 2 -16.49 -48.21 -22.63
CA GLN A 2 -15.58 -47.73 -21.58
C GLN A 2 -16.14 -46.42 -20.99
N LEU A 3 -16.44 -46.46 -19.69
CA LEU A 3 -16.80 -45.27 -18.91
C LEU A 3 -15.52 -44.47 -18.65
N VAL A 4 -15.32 -43.40 -19.41
CA VAL A 4 -14.24 -42.44 -19.16
C VAL A 4 -14.69 -41.56 -18.00
N VAL A 5 -14.16 -41.82 -16.81
CA VAL A 5 -14.39 -40.99 -15.62
C VAL A 5 -13.54 -39.72 -15.76
N MET A 6 -14.15 -38.64 -16.25
CA MET A 6 -13.53 -37.31 -16.20
C MET A 6 -13.63 -36.79 -14.77
N ALA A 7 -12.59 -37.01 -13.98
CA ALA A 7 -12.43 -36.36 -12.68
C ALA A 7 -12.17 -34.87 -12.91
N ALA A 8 -13.18 -34.03 -12.70
CA ALA A 8 -13.01 -32.59 -12.64
C ALA A 8 -12.30 -32.24 -11.33
N VAL A 9 -10.98 -32.06 -11.39
CA VAL A 9 -10.22 -31.44 -10.31
C VAL A 9 -10.56 -29.95 -10.34
N LEU A 10 -11.59 -29.56 -9.59
CA LEU A 10 -11.84 -28.16 -9.28
C LEU A 10 -10.68 -27.67 -8.43
N ALA A 11 -9.73 -27.01 -9.08
CA ALA A 11 -8.64 -26.31 -8.42
C ALA A 11 -9.25 -25.39 -7.36
N LEU A 12 -8.85 -25.60 -6.11
CA LEU A 12 -8.93 -24.62 -5.03
C LEU A 12 -8.05 -23.44 -5.44
N ALA A 13 -8.52 -22.61 -6.37
CA ALA A 13 -8.03 -21.26 -6.53
C ALA A 13 -8.42 -20.55 -5.24
N GLY A 14 -7.48 -20.46 -4.30
CA GLY A 14 -7.66 -19.75 -3.05
C GLY A 14 -8.28 -18.40 -3.35
N ALA A 15 -9.43 -18.13 -2.75
CA ALA A 15 -10.06 -16.82 -2.80
C ALA A 15 -9.14 -15.86 -2.04
N GLY A 16 -8.13 -15.32 -2.73
CA GLY A 16 -7.39 -14.17 -2.26
C GLY A 16 -8.37 -13.04 -2.01
N GLN A 17 -8.19 -12.31 -0.92
CA GLN A 17 -9.04 -11.16 -0.61
C GLN A 17 -9.07 -10.22 -1.83
N PRO A 18 -10.26 -9.85 -2.34
CA PRO A 18 -10.35 -9.00 -3.51
C PRO A 18 -9.67 -7.65 -3.24
N CYS A 19 -8.87 -7.17 -4.20
CA CYS A 19 -8.32 -5.82 -4.19
C CYS A 19 -9.46 -4.84 -3.92
N ARG A 20 -9.44 -4.14 -2.79
CA ARG A 20 -10.41 -3.07 -2.56
C ARG A 20 -10.08 -1.92 -3.52
N SER A 21 -11.05 -1.50 -4.30
CA SER A 21 -10.98 -0.39 -5.26
C SER A 21 -10.90 1.00 -4.60
N ARG A 22 -10.49 1.06 -3.32
CA ARG A 22 -10.46 2.27 -2.52
C ARG A 22 -9.21 2.28 -1.65
N CYS A 23 -8.66 3.46 -1.37
CA CYS A 23 -7.62 3.67 -0.38
C CYS A 23 -8.19 3.56 1.05
N TYR A 24 -7.57 2.77 1.92
CA TYR A 24 -8.03 2.50 3.29
C TYR A 24 -6.85 2.23 4.25
N PRO A 25 -7.06 2.45 5.57
CA PRO A 25 -6.06 2.11 6.58
C PRO A 25 -5.98 0.58 6.80
N THR A 26 -4.77 0.05 6.89
CA THR A 26 -4.51 -1.35 7.23
C THR A 26 -3.40 -1.45 8.27
N THR A 27 -3.55 -2.37 9.22
CA THR A 27 -2.50 -2.70 10.18
C THR A 27 -1.48 -3.62 9.52
N VAL A 28 -0.19 -3.29 9.64
CA VAL A 28 0.93 -4.12 9.16
C VAL A 28 2.06 -4.14 10.19
N PRO A 29 2.83 -5.24 10.26
CA PRO A 29 4.07 -5.25 11.01
C PRO A 29 5.14 -4.42 10.28
N ILE A 30 5.85 -3.55 11.01
CA ILE A 30 7.05 -2.87 10.54
C ILE A 30 8.21 -3.15 11.50
N THR A 31 9.42 -3.14 10.97
CA THR A 31 10.63 -3.19 11.79
C THR A 31 11.13 -1.79 12.09
N VAL A 32 11.16 -1.43 13.36
CA VAL A 32 11.86 -0.23 13.84
C VAL A 32 13.25 -0.60 14.36
N ARG A 33 14.17 0.35 14.35
CA ARG A 33 15.55 0.16 14.82
C ARG A 33 15.96 1.31 15.73
N GLY A 34 16.52 0.99 16.90
CA GLY A 34 17.11 1.93 17.84
C GLY A 34 18.32 1.28 18.52
N CYS A 35 19.39 2.05 18.76
CA CYS A 35 20.64 1.54 19.35
C CYS A 35 21.20 0.26 18.68
N GLY A 36 20.98 0.07 17.38
CA GLY A 36 21.38 -1.14 16.64
C GLY A 36 20.45 -2.35 16.81
N ILE A 37 19.49 -2.29 17.72
CA ILE A 37 18.51 -3.34 18.02
C ILE A 37 17.28 -3.16 17.12
N LYS A 38 16.73 -4.26 16.60
CA LYS A 38 15.50 -4.29 15.80
C LYS A 38 14.32 -4.73 16.67
N LYS A 39 13.17 -4.10 16.48
CA LYS A 39 11.89 -4.49 17.10
C LYS A 39 10.80 -4.47 16.05
N GLU A 40 9.99 -5.52 16.01
CA GLU A 40 8.77 -5.55 15.19
C GLU A 40 7.62 -4.90 15.96
N ILE A 41 6.88 -4.02 15.30
CA ILE A 41 5.70 -3.37 15.85
C ILE A 41 4.58 -3.36 14.81
N ASN A 42 3.33 -3.41 15.27
CA ASN A 42 2.19 -3.20 14.40
C ASN A 42 1.92 -1.70 14.28
N THR A 43 1.83 -1.20 13.06
CA THR A 43 1.38 0.16 12.77
C THR A 43 0.26 0.14 11.74
N THR A 44 -0.44 1.26 11.59
CA THR A 44 -1.44 1.45 10.54
C THR A 44 -0.83 2.25 9.38
N ILE A 45 -0.97 1.72 8.15
CA ILE A 45 -0.54 2.39 6.91
C ILE A 45 -1.73 2.54 5.95
N CYS A 46 -1.56 3.34 4.89
CA CYS A 46 -2.54 3.45 3.81
C CYS A 46 -2.22 2.50 2.66
N VAL A 47 -3.20 1.68 2.27
CA VAL A 47 -3.12 0.77 1.12
C VAL A 47 -4.40 0.84 0.29
N GLY A 48 -4.30 0.42 -0.96
CA GLY A 48 -5.43 0.32 -1.87
C GLY A 48 -5.17 1.00 -3.21
N GLN A 49 -6.24 1.14 -3.98
CA GLN A 49 -6.18 1.69 -5.33
C GLN A 49 -6.80 3.09 -5.38
N CYS A 50 -6.24 3.93 -6.24
CA CYS A 50 -6.74 5.27 -6.55
C CYS A 50 -7.04 5.38 -8.04
N PRO A 51 -8.21 5.92 -8.41
CA PRO A 51 -8.58 6.08 -9.81
C PRO A 51 -7.63 7.08 -10.46
N ASN A 52 -6.99 6.65 -11.54
CA ASN A 52 -6.15 7.48 -12.37
C ASN A 52 -6.55 7.25 -13.82
N GLU A 53 -6.68 8.34 -14.57
CA GLU A 53 -7.02 8.32 -15.99
C GLU A 53 -5.93 9.06 -16.75
N ASP A 54 -5.40 8.42 -17.78
CA ASP A 54 -4.47 9.07 -18.68
C ASP A 54 -5.19 10.08 -19.58
N SER A 55 -4.51 11.17 -19.91
CA SER A 55 -5.06 12.18 -20.81
C SER A 55 -4.98 11.67 -22.25
N PHE A 56 -6.07 11.80 -23.00
CA PHE A 56 -6.06 11.56 -24.45
C PHE A 56 -5.19 12.59 -25.20
N PHE A 57 -5.10 13.82 -24.68
CA PHE A 57 -4.27 14.86 -25.28
C PHE A 57 -2.80 14.67 -24.87
N PRO A 58 -1.85 14.75 -25.83
CA PRO A 58 -0.44 14.67 -25.52
C PRO A 58 -0.06 15.77 -24.52
N GLU A 59 0.76 15.43 -23.53
CA GLU A 59 1.11 16.30 -22.39
C GLU A 59 1.66 17.68 -22.82
N ARG A 60 2.31 17.75 -24.00
CA ARG A 60 2.81 19.00 -24.62
C ARG A 60 1.72 20.00 -25.03
N TYR A 61 0.46 19.57 -25.13
CA TYR A 61 -0.70 20.38 -25.49
C TYR A 61 -1.67 20.57 -24.32
N ALA A 62 -1.44 19.90 -23.20
CA ALA A 62 -2.20 20.13 -21.99
C ALA A 62 -1.68 21.42 -21.32
N GLU A 63 -2.54 22.43 -21.20
CA GLU A 63 -2.27 23.56 -20.30
C GLU A 63 -1.89 23.02 -18.91
N PRO A 64 -1.09 23.73 -18.10
CA PRO A 64 -0.76 23.32 -16.73
C PRO A 64 -2.00 23.00 -15.89
N VAL A 65 -3.15 23.60 -16.23
CA VAL A 65 -4.47 23.36 -15.63
C VAL A 65 -5.08 22.00 -16.00
N TYR A 66 -4.75 21.46 -17.19
CA TYR A 66 -5.25 20.16 -17.69
C TYR A 66 -4.31 18.99 -17.41
N ARG A 67 -3.12 19.24 -16.85
CA ARG A 67 -2.21 18.16 -16.44
C ARG A 67 -2.85 17.43 -15.25
N ARG A 68 -3.60 16.36 -15.52
CA ARG A 68 -4.23 15.54 -14.49
C ARG A 68 -3.12 15.01 -13.58
N LYS A 69 -3.08 15.52 -12.35
CA LYS A 69 -2.15 15.03 -11.33
C LYS A 69 -2.59 13.63 -10.96
N GLN A 70 -1.71 12.66 -11.14
CA GLN A 70 -1.96 11.31 -10.66
C GLN A 70 -2.09 11.32 -9.14
N GLU A 71 -3.10 10.62 -8.64
CA GLU A 71 -3.32 10.45 -7.22
C GLU A 71 -2.77 9.10 -6.75
N THR A 72 -2.23 9.13 -5.54
CA THR A 72 -1.70 7.96 -4.84
C THR A 72 -2.50 7.73 -3.57
N CYS A 73 -2.55 6.48 -3.08
CA CYS A 73 -3.16 6.21 -1.79
C CYS A 73 -2.26 6.78 -0.69
N ASN A 74 -2.78 7.78 0.01
CA ASN A 74 -2.07 8.51 1.07
C ASN A 74 -3.03 8.75 2.25
N GLY A 75 -2.64 9.54 3.25
CA GLY A 75 -3.45 9.73 4.44
C GLY A 75 -2.96 10.81 5.40
N ASP A 76 -3.69 10.92 6.50
CA ASP A 76 -3.33 11.78 7.64
C ASP A 76 -2.43 10.98 8.58
N TRP A 77 -1.16 11.39 8.65
CA TRP A 77 -0.12 10.70 9.41
C TRP A 77 0.14 11.40 10.75
N SER A 78 0.33 10.58 11.78
CA SER A 78 0.85 10.96 13.10
C SER A 78 2.07 10.11 13.43
N TYR A 79 2.76 10.42 14.53
CA TYR A 79 3.87 9.62 15.01
C TYR A 79 3.58 9.13 16.43
N GLU A 80 3.79 7.84 16.64
CA GLU A 80 3.80 7.21 17.95
C GLU A 80 5.23 6.84 18.33
N VAL A 81 5.43 6.49 19.60
CA VAL A 81 6.75 6.18 20.16
C VAL A 81 6.74 4.79 20.78
N THR A 82 7.79 4.03 20.51
CA THR A 82 8.05 2.76 21.19
C THR A 82 9.43 2.78 21.86
N HIS A 83 9.55 2.02 22.95
CA HIS A 83 10.80 1.81 23.65
C HIS A 83 11.32 0.40 23.33
N ILE A 84 12.62 0.30 23.08
CA ILE A 84 13.29 -0.97 22.80
C ILE A 84 14.12 -1.31 24.03
N ASP A 85 13.94 -2.51 24.58
CA ASP A 85 14.70 -2.95 25.75
C ASP A 85 16.21 -2.91 25.44
N GLY A 86 16.98 -2.27 26.33
CA GLY A 86 18.40 -2.02 26.11
C GLY A 86 18.73 -0.79 25.26
N CYS A 87 17.74 0.00 24.85
CA CYS A 87 17.94 1.31 24.20
C CYS A 87 17.29 2.43 25.02
N ALA A 88 18.09 3.38 25.48
CA ALA A 88 17.61 4.52 26.26
C ALA A 88 16.79 5.51 25.42
N GLU A 89 17.08 5.59 24.12
CA GLU A 89 16.42 6.52 23.22
C GLU A 89 15.11 5.92 22.68
N PRO A 90 13.98 6.64 22.80
CA PRO A 90 12.73 6.22 22.18
C PRO A 90 12.82 6.25 20.65
N VAL A 91 12.09 5.35 19.99
CA VAL A 91 11.98 5.32 18.52
C VAL A 91 10.58 5.71 18.10
N SER A 92 10.47 6.75 17.26
CA SER A 92 9.20 7.18 16.68
C SER A 92 8.87 6.40 15.40
N TYR A 93 7.59 6.10 15.18
CA TYR A 93 7.11 5.44 13.97
C TYR A 93 5.81 6.07 13.47
N PRO A 94 5.56 6.07 12.15
CA PRO A 94 4.38 6.70 11.57
C PRO A 94 3.14 5.83 11.75
N VAL A 95 1.99 6.47 11.99
CA VAL A 95 0.66 5.85 12.10
C VAL A 95 -0.35 6.64 11.28
N ALA A 96 -0.99 5.98 10.31
CA ALA A 96 -2.06 6.56 9.52
C ALA A 96 -3.39 6.54 10.30
N SER A 97 -4.02 7.70 10.44
CA SER A 97 -5.33 7.84 11.08
C SER A 97 -6.50 7.78 10.09
N LYS A 98 -6.29 8.27 8.88
CA LYS A 98 -7.24 8.25 7.76
C LYS A 98 -6.49 8.09 6.45
N CYS A 99 -7.12 7.46 5.46
CA CYS A 99 -6.53 7.24 4.14
C CYS A 99 -7.47 7.70 3.03
N TYR A 100 -6.91 8.31 1.99
CA TYR A 100 -7.61 8.89 0.85
C TYR A 100 -6.66 9.04 -0.36
N CYS A 101 -7.23 9.22 -1.53
CA CYS A 101 -6.46 9.48 -2.75
C CYS A 101 -6.07 10.95 -2.80
N LYS A 102 -4.77 11.19 -2.99
CA LYS A 102 -4.17 12.53 -3.05
C LYS A 102 -2.84 12.45 -3.80
N GLY A 103 -2.44 13.55 -4.44
CA GLY A 103 -1.12 13.69 -5.04
C GLY A 103 0.02 13.47 -4.02
N CYS A 104 1.05 12.73 -4.41
CA CYS A 104 2.19 12.47 -3.54
C CYS A 104 2.97 13.76 -3.24
N VAL A 105 3.34 13.97 -1.97
CA VAL A 105 4.09 15.15 -1.50
C VAL A 105 5.57 14.80 -1.38
N GLY A 106 6.38 15.29 -2.31
CA GLY A 106 7.80 14.93 -2.44
C GLY A 106 8.69 15.42 -1.29
N ASP A 107 8.24 16.37 -0.49
CA ASP A 107 9.04 16.96 0.60
C ASP A 107 9.37 15.96 1.71
N TYR A 108 8.46 15.03 1.98
CA TYR A 108 8.58 14.04 3.06
C TYR A 108 8.13 12.63 2.66
N THR A 109 7.72 12.42 1.40
CA THR A 109 7.30 11.11 0.88
C THR A 109 8.13 10.75 -0.35
N SER A 110 8.64 9.52 -0.40
CA SER A 110 9.27 8.99 -1.62
C SER A 110 8.19 8.66 -2.65
N CYS A 111 7.98 9.56 -3.62
CA CYS A 111 6.99 9.43 -4.69
C CYS A 111 7.49 8.49 -5.81
N LYS A 112 7.71 7.23 -5.47
CA LYS A 112 8.20 6.19 -6.37
C LYS A 112 7.37 4.92 -6.22
N ARG A 113 7.50 4.02 -7.19
CA ARG A 113 6.93 2.68 -7.06
C ARG A 113 7.57 1.98 -5.86
N TYR A 114 6.74 1.47 -4.96
CA TYR A 114 7.19 0.62 -3.87
C TYR A 114 7.39 -0.82 -4.38
N HIS A 115 8.55 -1.40 -4.08
CA HIS A 115 8.95 -2.74 -4.57
C HIS A 115 8.90 -3.83 -3.50
N GLY A 116 8.47 -3.52 -2.27
CA GLY A 116 8.33 -4.52 -1.21
C GLY A 116 6.99 -5.26 -1.31
N ASP A 117 6.94 -6.44 -0.70
CA ASP A 117 5.70 -7.19 -0.50
C ASP A 117 4.91 -6.60 0.66
N LEU A 118 3.88 -5.82 0.33
CA LEU A 118 2.74 -5.61 1.23
C LEU A 118 1.68 -6.56 0.75
N ASN A 119 1.41 -7.66 1.48
CA ASN A 119 0.41 -8.71 1.20
C ASN A 119 -0.58 -8.27 0.11
N SER A 120 -0.15 -8.45 -1.15
CA SER A 120 -0.86 -7.82 -2.25
C SER A 120 -2.06 -8.68 -2.54
N CYS A 121 -3.22 -8.03 -2.65
CA CYS A 121 -4.39 -8.70 -3.17
C CYS A 121 -4.05 -9.15 -4.61
N LEU A 122 -4.45 -10.37 -4.99
CA LEU A 122 -4.22 -10.89 -6.33
C LEU A 122 -4.97 -9.99 -7.33
N SER A 123 -4.23 -9.32 -8.21
CA SER A 123 -4.81 -8.59 -9.34
C SER A 123 -5.25 -9.65 -10.36
N PHE A 124 -6.52 -10.03 -10.35
CA PHE A 124 -7.09 -10.81 -11.43
C PHE A 124 -7.24 -9.87 -12.64
N TYR A 125 -6.36 -10.04 -13.63
CA TYR A 125 -6.54 -9.54 -14.99
C TYR A 125 -7.31 -10.59 -15.80
#